data_AF-A0A9E3U8Q5-F1
#
_entry.id   AF-A0A9E3U8Q5-F1
#
_cell.length_a   1.000
_cell.length_b   1.000
_cell.length_c   1.000
_cell.angle_alpha   90.00
_cell.angle_beta   90.00
_cell.angle_gamma   90.00
#
_symmetry.space_group_name_H-M   'P 1'
#
loop_
_entity.id
_entity.type
_entity.pdbx_description
1 polymer ?
#
loop_
_entity_poly.entity_id
_entity_poly.type
_entity_poly.pdbx_seq_one_letter_code
_entity_poly.pdbx_strand_id
1 'polypeptide(L)'
;MGDQLSLFEGASPPAAQVTAIEPRIEEQDRETAARLPRFIRFGTSSWSFPGWARVLWEPSATLTEESLARAGLYAYARHPLFRTVGIDRSYYGPLRADDVATYAAQIDAAHAAAPSLPPFRFVSKVWDEITTAVFPRHPRYGARAGQPNPHFLDANRFLSEVLEPYRAFAAHAGAFVFELTPMPRGALDEVSLTQAIDGFLSRLPGGFRWAFELRNEELLGARWFDVLRAHGAAHVFTYWTAMPSIRAQLAHAGAISSRFVVARLMLPPFARYDEKKAAFAPFDRIVAPQPDMHDDVLALLRAAAEHGCDDAFVVVNNKAEGSAPLTVRALAARAARELGSA
;
A
#
# COMPACT_ATOMS: atom_id res chain seq x y z
N MET A 1 -15.33 14.19 -6.65
CA MET A 1 -14.18 13.75 -5.82
C MET A 1 -13.52 15.03 -5.36
N GLY A 2 -13.50 15.31 -4.05
CA GLY A 2 -12.56 16.31 -3.54
C GLY A 2 -11.15 15.90 -3.95
N ASP A 3 -10.33 16.86 -4.31
CA ASP A 3 -8.97 16.59 -4.79
C ASP A 3 -8.16 15.97 -3.64
N GLN A 4 -7.82 14.68 -3.75
CA GLN A 4 -6.99 14.03 -2.74
C GLN A 4 -5.62 14.68 -2.64
N LEU A 5 -5.16 15.38 -3.69
CA LEU A 5 -3.92 16.13 -3.64
C LEU A 5 -4.05 17.36 -2.75
N SER A 6 -5.17 18.09 -2.83
CA SER A 6 -5.38 19.33 -2.05
C SER A 6 -5.42 19.10 -0.54
N LEU A 7 -5.78 17.89 -0.08
CA LEU A 7 -5.79 17.54 1.35
C LEU A 7 -4.40 17.54 2.00
N PHE A 8 -3.34 17.44 1.20
CA PHE A 8 -1.96 17.37 1.67
C PHE A 8 -1.14 18.61 1.26
N GLU A 9 -1.75 19.62 0.64
CA GLU A 9 -1.07 20.86 0.26
C GLU A 9 -1.01 21.86 1.44
N GLY A 10 0.14 22.54 1.58
CA GLY A 10 0.34 23.63 2.54
C GLY A 10 1.64 23.52 3.34
N ALA A 11 1.95 24.55 4.13
CA ALA A 11 3.13 24.55 5.00
C ALA A 11 3.04 23.43 6.06
N SER A 12 4.20 22.88 6.46
CA SER A 12 4.30 21.88 7.52
C SER A 12 3.54 22.35 8.76
N PRO A 13 2.71 21.49 9.38
CA PRO A 13 1.91 21.90 10.54
C PRO A 13 2.83 22.31 11.70
N PRO A 14 2.45 23.31 12.51
CA PRO A 14 3.19 23.64 13.73
C PRO A 14 3.27 22.43 14.66
N ALA A 15 4.36 22.30 15.42
CA ALA A 15 4.62 21.14 16.29
C ALA A 15 3.46 20.80 17.24
N ALA A 16 2.74 21.82 17.75
CA ALA A 16 1.57 21.65 18.61
C ALA A 16 0.37 20.97 17.92
N GLN A 17 0.21 21.12 16.60
CA GLN A 17 -0.81 20.38 15.83
C GLN A 17 -0.39 18.94 15.56
N VAL A 18 0.91 18.68 15.41
CA VAL A 18 1.47 17.32 15.26
C VAL A 18 1.25 16.49 16.52
N THR A 19 1.32 17.10 17.71
CA THR A 19 1.12 16.42 19.00
C THR A 19 -0.33 16.38 19.49
N ALA A 20 -1.29 16.95 18.74
CA ALA A 20 -2.70 17.00 19.16
C ALA A 20 -3.51 15.75 18.80
N ILE A 21 -2.98 14.90 17.90
CA ILE A 21 -3.62 13.65 17.51
C ILE A 21 -2.89 12.52 18.21
N GLU A 22 -3.59 11.76 19.05
CA GLU A 22 -3.02 10.61 19.75
C GLU A 22 -3.60 9.30 19.22
N PRO A 23 -2.76 8.26 19.02
CA PRO A 23 -3.24 6.95 18.65
C PRO A 23 -3.94 6.30 19.85
N ARG A 24 -5.09 5.69 19.60
CA ARG A 24 -5.75 4.82 20.57
C ARG A 24 -5.07 3.45 20.54
N ILE A 25 -4.34 3.12 21.61
CA ILE A 25 -3.60 1.85 21.73
C ILE A 25 -4.16 1.07 22.92
N GLU A 26 -4.81 -0.06 22.63
CA GLU A 26 -5.35 -0.97 23.64
C GLU A 26 -4.27 -1.91 24.16
N GLU A 27 -4.48 -2.51 25.33
CA GLU A 27 -3.51 -3.47 25.89
C GLU A 27 -3.29 -4.67 24.96
N GLN A 28 -4.37 -5.16 24.36
CA GLN A 28 -4.31 -6.25 23.38
C GLN A 28 -3.45 -5.89 22.15
N ASP A 29 -3.41 -4.61 21.75
CA ASP A 29 -2.55 -4.16 20.66
C ASP A 29 -1.06 -4.29 21.03
N ARG A 30 -0.70 -3.97 22.28
CA ARG A 30 0.67 -4.10 22.79
C ARG A 30 1.09 -5.56 22.88
N GLU A 31 0.25 -6.41 23.47
CA GLU A 31 0.50 -7.84 23.58
C GLU A 31 0.66 -8.51 22.21
N THR A 32 -0.22 -8.16 21.26
CA THR A 32 -0.15 -8.66 19.89
C THR A 32 1.14 -8.21 19.21
N ALA A 33 1.50 -6.94 19.35
CA ALA A 33 2.71 -6.39 18.73
C ALA A 33 3.99 -7.02 19.26
N ALA A 34 4.03 -7.36 20.56
CA ALA A 34 5.18 -8.01 21.19
C ALA A 34 5.48 -9.40 20.60
N ARG A 35 4.44 -10.09 20.14
CA ARG A 35 4.52 -11.44 19.53
C ARG A 35 4.56 -11.42 18.01
N LEU A 36 4.22 -10.30 17.37
CA LEU A 36 4.16 -10.20 15.91
C LEU A 36 5.58 -10.19 15.29
N PRO A 37 5.91 -11.16 14.42
CA PRO A 37 7.23 -11.23 13.77
C PRO A 37 7.66 -9.91 13.15
N ARG A 38 8.93 -9.54 13.31
CA ARG A 38 9.44 -8.20 12.93
C ARG A 38 9.37 -7.92 11.43
N PHE A 39 9.46 -8.95 10.58
CA PHE A 39 9.38 -8.81 9.12
C PHE A 39 7.95 -8.46 8.65
N ILE A 40 6.92 -8.74 9.46
CA ILE A 40 5.53 -8.46 9.11
C ILE A 40 5.20 -7.00 9.39
N ARG A 41 4.68 -6.32 8.37
CA ARG A 41 4.32 -4.91 8.38
C ARG A 41 2.89 -4.74 7.93
N PHE A 42 1.99 -4.60 8.90
CA PHE A 42 0.61 -4.20 8.60
C PHE A 42 0.49 -2.68 8.51
N GLY A 43 -0.43 -2.25 7.64
CA GLY A 43 -0.76 -0.86 7.45
C GLY A 43 -2.07 -0.69 6.70
N THR A 44 -2.50 0.56 6.55
CA THR A 44 -3.69 0.95 5.79
C THR A 44 -3.29 1.69 4.51
N SER A 45 -4.20 1.76 3.52
CA SER A 45 -3.93 2.46 2.24
C SER A 45 -3.76 3.98 2.37
N SER A 46 -4.16 4.56 3.51
CA SER A 46 -3.98 5.95 3.94
C SER A 46 -4.28 6.03 5.45
N TRP A 47 -4.00 7.15 6.11
CA TRP A 47 -4.27 7.37 7.53
C TRP A 47 -5.34 8.44 7.80
N SER A 48 -5.85 9.13 6.78
CA SER A 48 -6.60 10.37 6.95
C SER A 48 -8.11 10.21 7.21
N PHE A 49 -8.56 9.15 7.89
CA PHE A 49 -10.00 8.87 8.08
C PHE A 49 -10.50 9.24 9.48
N PRO A 50 -11.36 10.27 9.64
CA PRO A 50 -11.94 10.64 10.94
C PRO A 50 -12.85 9.58 11.55
N GLY A 51 -13.49 8.77 10.71
CA GLY A 51 -14.38 7.69 11.18
C GLY A 51 -13.65 6.60 11.97
N TRP A 52 -12.32 6.60 12.02
CA TRP A 52 -11.55 5.74 12.91
C TRP A 52 -11.42 6.30 14.34
N ALA A 53 -12.10 7.41 14.67
CA ALA A 53 -12.24 7.85 16.05
C ALA A 53 -12.78 6.70 16.92
N ARG A 54 -12.18 6.49 18.09
CA ARG A 54 -12.43 5.35 18.98
C ARG A 54 -11.98 3.99 18.44
N VAL A 55 -11.43 3.90 17.23
CA VAL A 55 -10.82 2.68 16.70
C VAL A 55 -9.30 2.83 16.71
N LEU A 56 -8.78 3.79 15.94
CA LEU A 56 -7.35 4.07 15.81
C LEU A 56 -6.94 5.41 16.46
N TRP A 57 -7.87 6.35 16.58
CA TRP A 57 -7.62 7.68 17.15
C TRP A 57 -8.32 7.85 18.49
N GLU A 58 -7.63 8.50 19.44
CA GLU A 58 -8.31 9.03 20.62
C GLU A 58 -9.32 10.11 20.18
N PRO A 59 -10.56 10.12 20.71
CA PRO A 59 -11.55 11.10 20.31
C PRO A 59 -11.10 12.53 20.58
N SER A 60 -11.13 13.38 19.56
CA SER A 60 -10.81 14.80 19.67
C SER A 60 -11.65 15.63 18.71
N ALA A 61 -11.95 16.86 19.10
CA ALA A 61 -12.62 17.85 18.25
C ALA A 61 -11.77 18.27 17.04
N THR A 62 -10.45 18.02 17.08
CA THR A 62 -9.53 18.31 15.99
C THR A 62 -9.52 17.24 14.91
N LEU A 63 -10.20 16.09 15.08
CA LEU A 63 -10.19 14.99 14.10
C LEU A 63 -11.01 15.32 12.85
N THR A 64 -10.37 15.97 11.89
CA THR A 64 -10.85 16.17 10.52
C THR A 64 -9.95 15.43 9.52
N GLU A 65 -10.47 15.13 8.33
CA GLU A 65 -9.68 14.48 7.27
C GLU A 65 -8.43 15.30 6.93
N GLU A 66 -8.54 16.63 6.88
CA GLU A 66 -7.42 17.55 6.66
C GLU A 66 -6.39 17.51 7.80
N SER A 67 -6.84 17.57 9.06
CA SER A 67 -5.93 17.51 10.21
C SER A 67 -5.14 16.20 10.24
N LEU A 68 -5.80 15.08 9.93
CA LEU A 68 -5.19 13.76 9.89
C LEU A 68 -4.25 13.63 8.70
N ALA A 69 -4.63 14.11 7.52
CA ALA A 69 -3.77 14.13 6.34
C ALA A 69 -2.45 14.87 6.62
N ARG A 70 -2.53 16.02 7.30
CA ARG A 70 -1.36 16.87 7.61
C ARG A 70 -0.51 16.36 8.77
N ALA A 71 -1.12 15.91 9.86
CA ALA A 71 -0.44 15.67 11.14
C ALA A 71 -0.66 14.27 11.75
N GLY A 72 -1.63 13.50 11.23
CA GLY A 72 -2.00 12.20 11.79
C GLY A 72 -0.96 11.10 11.58
N LEU A 73 0.01 11.29 10.69
CA LEU A 73 1.05 10.30 10.40
C LEU A 73 1.99 10.08 11.60
N TYR A 74 2.28 11.14 12.36
CA TYR A 74 3.00 11.05 13.63
C TYR A 74 2.31 10.10 14.62
N ALA A 75 1.00 10.28 14.81
CA ALA A 75 0.19 9.42 15.67
C ALA A 75 0.11 7.98 15.14
N TYR A 76 -0.16 7.85 13.84
CA TYR A 76 -0.28 6.56 13.14
C TYR A 76 0.97 5.69 13.35
N ALA A 77 2.16 6.26 13.16
CA ALA A 77 3.43 5.54 13.25
C ALA A 77 3.84 5.16 14.69
N ARG A 78 3.19 5.75 15.71
CA ARG A 78 3.35 5.36 17.12
C ARG A 78 2.48 4.16 17.51
N HIS A 79 1.53 3.72 16.68
CA HIS A 79 0.72 2.56 16.99
C HIS A 79 1.48 1.25 16.68
N PRO A 80 1.66 0.33 17.65
CA PRO A 80 2.64 -0.76 17.54
C PRO A 80 2.33 -1.84 16.48
N LEU A 81 1.06 -1.97 16.10
CA LEU A 81 0.60 -2.84 15.00
C LEU A 81 0.77 -2.24 13.59
N PHE A 82 0.83 -0.91 13.45
CA PHE A 82 0.88 -0.24 12.15
C PHE A 82 2.33 0.14 11.84
N ARG A 83 3.03 -0.76 11.14
CA ARG A 83 4.46 -0.66 10.84
C ARG A 83 4.73 -0.20 9.40
N THR A 84 3.66 0.06 8.64
CA THR A 84 3.69 0.61 7.30
C THR A 84 2.42 1.40 6.98
N VAL A 85 2.44 2.15 5.88
CA VAL A 85 1.27 2.83 5.32
C VAL A 85 1.39 2.94 3.80
N GLY A 86 0.24 2.87 3.12
CA GLY A 86 0.14 3.16 1.70
C GLY A 86 0.13 4.67 1.42
N ILE A 87 0.83 5.09 0.37
CA ILE A 87 0.66 6.41 -0.24
C ILE A 87 -0.07 6.24 -1.57
N ASP A 88 -1.40 6.32 -1.54
CA ASP A 88 -2.20 6.20 -2.75
C ASP A 88 -2.30 7.53 -3.52
N ARG A 89 -2.12 8.69 -2.87
CA ARG A 89 -2.23 10.00 -3.55
C ARG A 89 -1.19 10.20 -4.65
N SER A 90 -0.02 9.56 -4.51
CA SER A 90 1.05 9.64 -5.52
C SER A 90 0.70 8.95 -6.83
N TYR A 91 -0.42 8.22 -6.89
CA TYR A 91 -0.98 7.71 -8.12
C TYR A 91 -1.50 8.80 -9.05
N TYR A 92 -1.93 9.95 -8.51
CA TYR A 92 -2.50 11.05 -9.30
C TYR A 92 -1.45 12.10 -9.71
N GLY A 93 -0.25 12.02 -9.14
CA GLY A 93 0.89 12.87 -9.48
C GLY A 93 2.07 12.58 -8.55
N PRO A 94 3.32 12.82 -8.99
CA PRO A 94 4.48 12.61 -8.14
C PRO A 94 4.43 13.46 -6.86
N LEU A 95 5.03 12.93 -5.78
CA LEU A 95 5.14 13.69 -4.54
C LEU A 95 6.16 14.82 -4.70
N ARG A 96 5.87 15.99 -4.10
CA ARG A 96 6.85 17.07 -4.01
C ARG A 96 7.89 16.73 -2.93
N ALA A 97 9.11 17.26 -3.07
CA ALA A 97 10.18 17.05 -2.09
C ALA A 97 9.78 17.50 -0.68
N ASP A 98 9.07 18.62 -0.56
CA ASP A 98 8.59 19.16 0.72
C ASP A 98 7.56 18.26 1.40
N ASP A 99 6.70 17.60 0.61
CA ASP A 99 5.74 16.63 1.14
C ASP A 99 6.46 15.44 1.76
N VAL A 100 7.45 14.92 1.02
CA VAL A 100 8.26 13.77 1.42
C VAL A 100 9.08 14.11 2.67
N ALA A 101 9.67 15.31 2.74
CA ALA A 101 10.38 15.81 3.92
C ALA A 101 9.46 15.94 5.13
N THR A 102 8.23 16.44 4.93
CA THR A 102 7.22 16.56 5.99
C THR A 102 6.82 15.18 6.54
N TYR A 103 6.68 14.17 5.66
CA TYR A 103 6.45 12.80 6.10
C TYR A 103 7.65 12.23 6.87
N ALA A 104 8.88 12.47 6.40
CA ALA A 104 10.10 12.00 7.07
C ALA A 104 10.14 12.53 8.51
N ALA A 105 9.96 13.84 8.68
CA ALA A 105 10.03 14.50 9.98
C ALA A 105 8.99 13.95 10.97
N GLN A 106 7.77 13.66 10.52
CA GLN A 106 6.74 13.06 11.37
C GLN A 106 7.11 11.63 11.81
N ILE A 107 7.71 10.84 10.92
CA ILE A 107 8.12 9.48 11.23
C ILE A 107 9.33 9.46 12.15
N ASP A 108 10.34 10.29 11.89
CA ASP A 108 11.49 10.44 12.77
C ASP A 108 11.09 10.87 14.19
N ALA A 109 10.17 11.84 14.30
CA ALA A 109 9.60 12.23 15.57
C ALA A 109 8.81 11.09 16.25
N ALA A 110 8.05 10.31 15.48
CA ALA A 110 7.31 9.17 16.00
C ALA A 110 8.25 8.07 16.53
N HIS A 111 9.34 7.77 15.80
CA HIS A 111 10.37 6.83 16.24
C HIS A 111 11.11 7.32 17.48
N ALA A 112 11.43 8.61 17.56
CA ALA A 112 12.02 9.19 18.77
C ALA A 112 11.10 9.05 19.99
N ALA A 113 9.79 9.19 19.80
CA ALA A 113 8.79 9.02 20.87
C ALA A 113 8.50 7.54 21.21
N ALA A 114 8.80 6.60 20.31
CA ALA A 114 8.55 5.17 20.48
C ALA A 114 9.72 4.30 19.94
N PRO A 115 10.92 4.38 20.56
CA PRO A 115 12.15 3.79 20.00
C PRO A 115 12.18 2.26 20.00
N SER A 116 11.25 1.60 20.71
CA SER A 116 11.11 0.15 20.72
C SER A 116 10.38 -0.39 19.47
N LEU A 117 9.70 0.47 18.70
CA LEU A 117 8.99 0.06 17.50
C LEU A 117 9.96 -0.27 16.37
N PRO A 118 9.63 -1.24 15.49
CA PRO A 118 10.44 -1.49 14.30
C PRO A 118 10.44 -0.26 13.37
N PRO A 119 11.43 -0.17 12.45
CA PRO A 119 11.48 0.92 11.48
C PRO A 119 10.17 0.98 10.70
N PHE A 120 9.59 2.17 10.55
CA PHE A 120 8.36 2.38 9.79
C PHE A 120 8.69 2.55 8.30
N ARG A 121 7.87 1.98 7.43
CA ARG A 121 8.13 1.94 5.98
C ARG A 121 6.92 2.36 5.15
N PHE A 122 7.12 3.02 4.03
CA PHE A 122 6.04 3.43 3.13
C PHE A 122 5.87 2.48 1.97
N VAL A 123 4.63 2.20 1.60
CA VAL A 123 4.28 1.53 0.35
C VAL A 123 3.73 2.59 -0.61
N SER A 124 4.56 3.06 -1.51
CA SER A 124 4.24 4.20 -2.38
C SER A 124 3.69 3.75 -3.70
N LYS A 125 2.46 4.18 -4.03
CA LYS A 125 1.88 3.91 -5.35
C LYS A 125 2.57 4.80 -6.39
N VAL A 126 2.99 4.20 -7.50
CA VAL A 126 3.62 4.96 -8.59
C VAL A 126 2.55 5.70 -9.39
N TRP A 127 2.93 6.87 -9.90
CA TRP A 127 2.08 7.75 -10.70
C TRP A 127 1.48 7.02 -11.92
N ASP A 128 0.19 7.21 -12.16
CA ASP A 128 -0.56 6.50 -13.19
C ASP A 128 -0.10 6.80 -14.63
N GLU A 129 0.55 7.93 -14.83
CA GLU A 129 1.25 8.26 -16.08
C GLU A 129 2.34 7.25 -16.45
N ILE A 130 2.96 6.58 -15.47
CA ILE A 130 3.98 5.55 -15.70
C ILE A 130 3.34 4.15 -15.77
N THR A 131 2.25 3.92 -15.05
CA THR A 131 1.69 2.55 -14.88
C THR A 131 0.47 2.25 -15.76
N THR A 132 -0.02 3.22 -16.54
CA THR A 132 -1.17 3.03 -17.43
C THR A 132 -0.72 2.77 -18.84
N ALA A 133 -0.96 1.57 -19.39
CA ALA A 133 -0.63 1.26 -20.79
C ALA A 133 -1.63 1.88 -21.78
N VAL A 134 -2.92 1.81 -21.44
CA VAL A 134 -4.02 2.42 -22.19
C VAL A 134 -4.89 3.17 -21.20
N PHE A 135 -5.16 4.45 -21.47
CA PHE A 135 -5.99 5.25 -20.57
C PHE A 135 -7.42 4.71 -20.51
N PRO A 136 -7.98 4.45 -19.33
CA PRO A 136 -9.38 4.12 -19.19
C PRO A 136 -10.29 5.15 -19.86
N ARG A 137 -11.45 4.70 -20.36
CA ARG A 137 -12.51 5.58 -20.85
C ARG A 137 -13.22 6.26 -19.68
N HIS A 138 -12.53 7.18 -19.02
CA HIS A 138 -12.99 7.92 -17.86
C HIS A 138 -12.81 9.43 -18.11
N PRO A 139 -13.78 10.30 -17.72
CA PRO A 139 -13.71 11.73 -17.98
C PRO A 139 -12.41 12.42 -17.51
N ARG A 140 -11.80 11.94 -16.42
CA ARG A 140 -10.51 12.46 -15.89
C ARG A 140 -9.36 12.51 -16.90
N TYR A 141 -9.42 11.67 -17.94
CA TYR A 141 -8.36 11.59 -18.95
C TYR A 141 -8.62 12.48 -20.19
N GLY A 142 -9.80 13.10 -20.29
CA GLY A 142 -10.14 14.00 -21.41
C GLY A 142 -9.86 13.36 -22.77
N ALA A 143 -9.13 14.07 -23.63
CA ALA A 143 -8.75 13.61 -24.97
C ALA A 143 -7.89 12.34 -24.99
N ARG A 144 -7.24 11.98 -23.88
CA ARG A 144 -6.40 10.78 -23.77
C ARG A 144 -7.23 9.52 -23.52
N ALA A 145 -8.50 9.64 -23.13
CA ALA A 145 -9.35 8.53 -22.77
C ALA A 145 -9.42 7.48 -23.91
N GLY A 146 -9.08 6.23 -23.60
CA GLY A 146 -9.03 5.12 -24.55
C GLY A 146 -7.79 5.09 -25.46
N GLN A 147 -6.86 6.04 -25.33
CA GLN A 147 -5.64 6.09 -26.13
C GLN A 147 -4.49 5.33 -25.45
N PRO A 148 -3.55 4.75 -26.23
CA PRO A 148 -2.28 4.26 -25.70
C PRO A 148 -1.51 5.39 -25.01
N ASN A 149 -0.80 5.04 -23.94
CA ASN A 149 0.04 5.98 -23.22
C ASN A 149 1.50 5.89 -23.71
N PRO A 150 2.06 6.96 -24.30
CA PRO A 150 3.46 6.95 -24.74
C PRO A 150 4.46 6.90 -23.58
N HIS A 151 4.03 7.12 -22.34
CA HIS A 151 4.88 7.13 -21.15
C HIS A 151 4.74 5.88 -20.28
N PHE A 152 4.03 4.86 -20.76
CA PHE A 152 3.93 3.59 -20.06
C PHE A 152 5.31 2.99 -19.84
N LEU A 153 5.66 2.76 -18.57
CA LEU A 153 6.97 2.28 -18.13
C LEU A 153 8.14 3.14 -18.67
N ASP A 154 7.98 4.46 -18.68
CA ASP A 154 9.06 5.40 -19.00
C ASP A 154 10.03 5.54 -17.80
N ALA A 155 11.16 4.82 -17.86
CA ALA A 155 12.17 4.85 -16.80
C ALA A 155 12.80 6.23 -16.59
N ASN A 156 12.95 7.06 -17.63
CA ASN A 156 13.54 8.39 -17.44
C ASN A 156 12.62 9.25 -16.57
N ARG A 157 11.33 9.29 -16.92
CA ARG A 157 10.33 10.04 -16.16
C ARG A 157 10.16 9.49 -14.75
N PHE A 158 10.14 8.17 -14.59
CA PHE A 158 10.11 7.57 -13.25
C PHE A 158 11.29 8.04 -12.39
N LEU A 159 12.52 8.00 -12.93
CA LEU A 159 13.71 8.40 -12.17
C LEU A 159 13.69 9.89 -11.83
N SER A 160 13.39 10.76 -12.80
CA SER A 160 13.47 12.22 -12.59
C SER A 160 12.28 12.79 -11.82
N GLU A 161 11.07 12.27 -12.04
CA GLU A 161 9.84 12.86 -11.50
C GLU A 161 9.33 12.11 -10.27
N VAL A 162 9.50 10.78 -10.19
CA VAL A 162 8.95 9.96 -9.09
C VAL A 162 10.01 9.61 -8.06
N LEU A 163 11.18 9.12 -8.47
CA LEU A 163 12.19 8.61 -7.54
C LEU A 163 13.04 9.72 -6.90
N GLU A 164 13.38 10.76 -7.66
CA GLU A 164 14.24 11.86 -7.17
C GLU A 164 13.72 12.52 -5.87
N PRO A 165 12.41 12.84 -5.73
CA PRO A 165 11.87 13.38 -4.47
C PRO A 165 12.04 12.44 -3.27
N TYR A 166 12.17 11.13 -3.48
CA TYR A 166 12.30 10.12 -2.42
C TYR A 166 13.72 9.94 -1.89
N ARG A 167 14.75 10.58 -2.47
CA ARG A 167 16.13 10.42 -1.99
C ARG A 167 16.32 10.83 -0.53
N ALA A 168 15.69 11.94 -0.11
CA ALA A 168 15.68 12.40 1.28
C ALA A 168 14.92 11.45 2.23
N PHE A 169 14.22 10.45 1.70
CA PHE A 169 13.30 9.56 2.40
C PHE A 169 13.67 8.08 2.24
N ALA A 170 14.82 7.79 1.62
CA ALA A 170 15.24 6.43 1.34
C ALA A 170 15.26 5.54 2.60
N ALA A 171 15.56 6.12 3.76
CA ALA A 171 15.53 5.43 5.05
C ALA A 171 14.13 4.97 5.51
N HIS A 172 13.05 5.56 4.98
CA HIS A 172 11.66 5.16 5.24
C HIS A 172 10.98 4.51 4.03
N ALA A 173 11.64 4.49 2.87
CA ALA A 173 11.10 3.83 1.68
C ALA A 173 10.91 2.33 1.94
N GLY A 174 9.68 1.85 1.72
CA GLY A 174 9.34 0.43 1.58
C GLY A 174 9.23 0.08 0.10
N ALA A 175 8.10 -0.49 -0.31
CA ALA A 175 7.86 -0.89 -1.70
C ALA A 175 7.30 0.26 -2.55
N PHE A 176 7.80 0.42 -3.78
CA PHE A 176 7.13 1.19 -4.82
C PHE A 176 6.22 0.26 -5.61
N VAL A 177 4.93 0.53 -5.57
CA VAL A 177 3.89 -0.28 -6.20
C VAL A 177 3.52 0.32 -7.55
N PHE A 178 3.96 -0.35 -8.60
CA PHE A 178 3.55 -0.14 -9.98
C PHE A 178 2.22 -0.87 -10.21
N GLU A 179 1.12 -0.22 -9.82
CA GLU A 179 -0.22 -0.73 -10.14
C GLU A 179 -0.52 -0.53 -11.61
N LEU A 180 -0.49 -1.61 -12.39
CA LEU A 180 -0.84 -1.59 -13.80
C LEU A 180 -2.35 -1.35 -13.89
N THR A 181 -2.72 -0.16 -14.36
CA THR A 181 -4.12 0.25 -14.47
C THR A 181 -4.91 -0.78 -15.28
N PRO A 182 -6.14 -1.17 -14.88
CA PRO A 182 -6.92 -2.15 -15.62
C PRO A 182 -7.01 -1.81 -17.10
N MET A 183 -6.62 -2.76 -17.94
CA MET A 183 -6.58 -2.60 -19.40
C MET A 183 -7.79 -3.27 -20.05
N PRO A 184 -8.26 -2.77 -21.21
CA PRO A 184 -9.16 -3.54 -22.05
C PRO A 184 -8.52 -4.89 -22.41
N ARG A 185 -9.32 -5.96 -22.41
CA ARG A 185 -8.82 -7.30 -22.76
C ARG A 185 -8.16 -7.28 -24.14
N GLY A 186 -6.94 -7.81 -24.23
CA GLY A 186 -6.17 -7.87 -25.46
C GLY A 186 -5.46 -6.56 -25.85
N ALA A 187 -5.55 -5.50 -25.03
CA ALA A 187 -4.77 -4.27 -25.26
C ALA A 187 -3.25 -4.48 -25.08
N LEU A 188 -2.87 -5.47 -24.27
CA LEU A 188 -1.50 -5.89 -24.05
C LEU A 188 -1.50 -7.39 -23.76
N ASP A 189 -0.56 -8.14 -24.34
CA ASP A 189 -0.35 -9.56 -24.06
C ASP A 189 0.82 -9.77 -23.07
N GLU A 190 0.92 -10.97 -22.49
CA GLU A 190 1.95 -11.29 -21.48
C GLU A 190 3.38 -11.16 -22.02
N VAL A 191 3.64 -11.51 -23.29
CA VAL A 191 4.98 -11.43 -23.87
C VAL A 191 5.39 -9.97 -24.01
N SER A 192 4.52 -9.14 -24.59
CA SER A 192 4.76 -7.71 -24.74
C SER A 192 4.91 -7.01 -23.38
N LEU A 193 4.08 -7.37 -22.40
CA LEU A 193 4.20 -6.84 -21.04
C LEU A 193 5.54 -7.20 -20.40
N THR A 194 5.91 -8.47 -20.41
CA THR A 194 7.14 -8.93 -19.74
C THR A 194 8.39 -8.35 -20.38
N GLN A 195 8.41 -8.16 -21.71
CA GLN A 195 9.48 -7.42 -22.39
C GLN A 195 9.57 -5.96 -21.95
N ALA A 196 8.42 -5.28 -21.81
CA ALA A 196 8.39 -3.89 -21.35
C ALA A 196 8.87 -3.76 -19.89
N ILE A 197 8.47 -4.69 -19.02
CA ILE A 197 8.90 -4.76 -17.62
C ILE A 197 10.40 -5.03 -17.51
N ASP A 198 10.93 -5.97 -18.30
CA ASP A 198 12.36 -6.29 -18.34
C ASP A 198 13.20 -5.06 -18.75
N GLY A 199 12.80 -4.38 -19.82
CA GLY A 199 13.47 -3.17 -20.30
C GLY A 199 13.39 -2.01 -19.31
N PHE A 200 12.26 -1.87 -18.60
CA PHE A 200 12.09 -0.86 -17.56
C PHE A 200 12.95 -1.15 -16.33
N LEU A 201 12.87 -2.35 -15.78
CA LEU A 201 13.60 -2.77 -14.57
C LEU A 201 15.12 -2.75 -14.78
N SER A 202 15.60 -3.12 -15.98
CA SER A 202 17.02 -3.05 -16.34
C SER A 202 17.63 -1.64 -16.22
N ARG A 203 16.79 -0.59 -16.17
CA ARG A 203 17.20 0.81 -16.07
C ARG A 203 17.03 1.40 -14.68
N LEU A 204 16.41 0.68 -13.76
CA LEU A 204 16.19 1.15 -12.39
C LEU A 204 17.41 0.90 -11.51
N PRO A 205 17.69 1.78 -10.53
CA PRO A 205 18.77 1.54 -9.58
C PRO A 205 18.42 0.41 -8.62
N GLY A 206 19.45 -0.24 -8.08
CA GLY A 206 19.32 -1.10 -6.91
C GLY A 206 19.02 -0.32 -5.63
N GLY A 207 18.78 -1.04 -4.52
CA GLY A 207 18.58 -0.45 -3.19
C GLY A 207 17.12 -0.06 -2.86
N PHE A 208 16.20 -0.24 -3.79
CA PHE A 208 14.77 -0.04 -3.59
C PHE A 208 13.99 -1.34 -3.82
N ARG A 209 12.75 -1.37 -3.32
CA ARG A 209 11.83 -2.51 -3.47
C ARG A 209 10.82 -2.20 -4.58
N TRP A 210 11.01 -2.79 -5.74
CA TRP A 210 10.11 -2.65 -6.90
C TRP A 210 9.03 -3.72 -6.85
N ALA A 211 7.75 -3.33 -6.86
CA ALA A 211 6.64 -4.26 -6.82
C ALA A 211 5.61 -3.92 -7.89
N PHE A 212 5.10 -4.92 -8.60
CA PHE A 212 4.11 -4.72 -9.67
C PHE A 212 2.80 -5.39 -9.32
N GLU A 213 1.70 -4.66 -9.55
CA GLU A 213 0.36 -5.14 -9.29
C GLU A 213 -0.43 -5.26 -10.59
N LEU A 214 -0.80 -6.50 -10.94
CA LEU A 214 -1.70 -6.78 -12.05
C LEU A 214 -3.16 -6.55 -11.65
N ARG A 215 -3.94 -6.04 -12.60
CA ARG A 215 -5.39 -5.85 -12.50
C ARG A 215 -6.18 -6.63 -13.57
N ASN A 216 -5.46 -7.47 -14.32
CA ASN A 216 -5.93 -8.27 -15.45
C ASN A 216 -5.42 -9.70 -15.22
N GLU A 217 -6.32 -10.62 -14.86
CA GLU A 217 -6.00 -12.01 -14.55
C GLU A 217 -5.30 -12.72 -15.73
N GLU A 218 -5.68 -12.40 -16.97
CA GLU A 218 -5.12 -13.00 -18.17
C GLU A 218 -3.62 -12.72 -18.39
N LEU A 219 -3.05 -11.76 -17.65
CA LEU A 219 -1.62 -11.43 -17.67
C LEU A 219 -0.82 -12.12 -16.57
N LEU A 220 -1.50 -12.83 -15.64
CA LEU A 220 -0.87 -13.54 -14.52
C LEU A 220 -0.38 -14.93 -14.97
N GLY A 221 0.63 -14.95 -15.83
CA GLY A 221 1.24 -16.18 -16.34
C GLY A 221 2.62 -16.49 -15.73
N ALA A 222 3.28 -17.53 -16.24
CA ALA A 222 4.60 -17.94 -15.74
C ALA A 222 5.70 -16.93 -16.10
N ARG A 223 5.62 -16.31 -17.29
CA ARG A 223 6.64 -15.35 -17.76
C ARG A 223 6.65 -14.10 -16.89
N TRP A 224 5.48 -13.72 -16.38
CA TRP A 224 5.33 -12.65 -15.40
C TRP A 224 6.22 -12.85 -14.16
N PHE A 225 6.14 -14.02 -13.53
CA PHE A 225 6.95 -14.29 -12.34
C PHE A 225 8.43 -14.46 -12.66
N ASP A 226 8.76 -15.02 -13.84
CA ASP A 226 10.14 -15.17 -14.29
C ASP A 226 10.84 -13.82 -14.45
N VAL A 227 10.22 -12.84 -15.12
CA VAL A 227 10.83 -11.52 -15.30
C VAL A 227 10.98 -10.78 -13.97
N LEU A 228 9.98 -10.84 -13.08
CA LEU A 228 10.08 -10.21 -11.77
C LEU A 228 11.23 -10.79 -10.95
N ARG A 229 11.38 -12.12 -10.96
CA ARG A 229 12.45 -12.81 -10.26
C ARG A 229 13.83 -12.48 -10.81
N ALA A 230 13.97 -12.34 -12.13
CA ALA A 230 15.24 -11.97 -12.77
C ALA A 230 15.78 -10.61 -12.28
N HIS A 231 14.87 -9.70 -11.88
CA HIS A 231 15.20 -8.36 -11.39
C HIS A 231 15.07 -8.21 -9.87
N GLY A 232 14.74 -9.28 -9.14
CA GLY A 232 14.44 -9.20 -7.70
C GLY A 232 13.24 -8.30 -7.36
N ALA A 233 12.33 -8.09 -8.32
CA ALA A 233 11.08 -7.36 -8.13
C ALA A 233 9.99 -8.30 -7.59
N ALA A 234 9.00 -7.74 -6.89
CA ALA A 234 7.90 -8.50 -6.30
C ALA A 234 6.63 -8.44 -7.13
N HIS A 235 5.88 -9.54 -7.16
CA HIS A 235 4.45 -9.50 -7.47
C HIS A 235 3.67 -8.95 -6.27
N VAL A 236 2.70 -8.08 -6.52
CA VAL A 236 1.76 -7.60 -5.49
C VAL A 236 0.54 -8.52 -5.47
N PHE A 237 0.36 -9.22 -4.36
CA PHE A 237 -0.79 -10.07 -4.09
C PHE A 237 -2.02 -9.19 -3.76
N THR A 238 -2.87 -8.97 -4.76
CA THR A 238 -3.98 -8.03 -4.62
C THR A 238 -5.30 -8.74 -4.36
N TYR A 239 -6.04 -8.30 -3.34
CA TYR A 239 -7.44 -8.67 -3.15
C TYR A 239 -8.31 -7.65 -3.87
N TRP A 240 -8.67 -7.96 -5.11
CA TRP A 240 -9.31 -7.02 -6.04
C TRP A 240 -10.35 -7.69 -6.91
N THR A 241 -11.38 -6.92 -7.28
CA THR A 241 -12.59 -7.42 -7.94
C THR A 241 -12.36 -8.27 -9.20
N ALA A 242 -11.26 -8.05 -9.92
CA ALA A 242 -10.96 -8.68 -11.21
C ALA A 242 -9.71 -9.59 -11.18
N MET A 243 -9.24 -9.93 -9.98
CA MET A 243 -8.08 -10.82 -9.81
C MET A 243 -8.51 -12.08 -9.04
N PRO A 244 -7.82 -13.23 -9.25
CA PRO A 244 -8.00 -14.42 -8.43
C PRO A 244 -7.75 -14.12 -6.94
N SER A 245 -8.19 -15.02 -6.06
CA SER A 245 -7.87 -14.91 -4.64
C SER A 245 -6.35 -14.86 -4.41
N ILE A 246 -5.94 -14.35 -3.25
CA ILE A 246 -4.51 -14.31 -2.89
C ILE A 246 -3.94 -15.73 -2.88
N ARG A 247 -4.72 -16.75 -2.45
CA ARG A 247 -4.31 -18.16 -2.56
C ARG A 247 -4.00 -18.58 -3.98
N ALA A 248 -4.90 -18.26 -4.91
CA ALA A 248 -4.77 -18.67 -6.29
C ALA A 248 -3.55 -18.00 -6.94
N GLN A 249 -3.31 -16.72 -6.64
CA GLN A 249 -2.10 -16.01 -7.06
C GLN A 249 -0.83 -16.67 -6.48
N LEU A 250 -0.85 -17.05 -5.19
CA LEU A 250 0.27 -17.70 -4.51
C LEU A 250 0.57 -19.11 -5.04
N ALA A 251 -0.42 -19.78 -5.64
CA ALA A 251 -0.25 -21.13 -6.19
C ALA A 251 0.60 -21.16 -7.47
N HIS A 252 0.89 -20.01 -8.10
CA HIS A 252 1.78 -19.96 -9.25
C HIS A 252 3.22 -20.30 -8.85
N ALA A 253 3.90 -21.08 -9.70
CA ALA A 253 5.31 -21.38 -9.50
C ALA A 253 6.15 -20.09 -9.52
N GLY A 254 6.96 -19.89 -8.48
CA GLY A 254 7.76 -18.67 -8.34
C GLY A 254 6.98 -17.42 -7.96
N ALA A 255 5.75 -17.55 -7.44
CA ALA A 255 4.90 -16.42 -7.04
C ALA A 255 5.58 -15.44 -6.06
N ILE A 256 6.40 -15.96 -5.13
CA ILE A 256 7.31 -15.15 -4.33
C ILE A 256 8.62 -15.00 -5.13
N SER A 257 8.72 -13.87 -5.83
CA SER A 257 9.79 -13.57 -6.78
C SER A 257 10.95 -12.75 -6.20
N SER A 258 10.89 -12.35 -4.93
CA SER A 258 11.91 -11.51 -4.30
C SER A 258 12.07 -11.76 -2.79
N ARG A 259 12.99 -11.02 -2.18
CA ARG A 259 13.26 -11.03 -0.74
C ARG A 259 12.17 -10.33 0.10
N PHE A 260 11.07 -9.90 -0.51
CA PHE A 260 9.94 -9.28 0.20
C PHE A 260 8.63 -9.61 -0.50
N VAL A 261 7.51 -9.47 0.22
CA VAL A 261 6.17 -9.60 -0.39
C VAL A 261 5.33 -8.37 -0.11
N VAL A 262 4.41 -8.08 -1.01
CA VAL A 262 3.42 -7.01 -0.85
C VAL A 262 2.03 -7.60 -1.09
N ALA A 263 1.12 -7.41 -0.14
CA ALA A 263 -0.29 -7.67 -0.29
C ALA A 263 -1.09 -6.38 -0.17
N ARG A 264 -2.03 -6.15 -1.10
CA ARG A 264 -2.95 -5.01 -1.05
C ARG A 264 -4.38 -5.51 -0.96
N LEU A 265 -5.03 -5.25 0.18
CA LEU A 265 -6.39 -5.69 0.45
C LEU A 265 -7.36 -4.58 0.07
N MET A 266 -7.92 -4.62 -1.14
CA MET A 266 -8.56 -3.45 -1.73
C MET A 266 -10.08 -3.53 -1.70
N LEU A 267 -10.65 -4.49 -2.40
CA LEU A 267 -12.08 -4.56 -2.69
C LEU A 267 -12.47 -6.02 -2.97
N PRO A 268 -13.55 -6.54 -2.36
CA PRO A 268 -14.01 -7.90 -2.63
C PRO A 268 -14.30 -8.17 -4.12
N PRO A 269 -14.18 -9.43 -4.57
CA PRO A 269 -14.64 -9.90 -5.87
C PRO A 269 -16.03 -9.35 -6.24
N PHE A 270 -16.16 -8.95 -7.49
CA PHE A 270 -17.40 -8.44 -8.12
C PHE A 270 -18.04 -7.20 -7.46
N ALA A 271 -17.31 -6.48 -6.60
CA ALA A 271 -17.81 -5.26 -5.99
C ALA A 271 -17.35 -4.01 -6.76
N ARG A 272 -18.17 -2.94 -6.71
CA ARG A 272 -17.82 -1.62 -7.24
C ARG A 272 -17.34 -0.71 -6.11
N TYR A 273 -16.26 0.02 -6.37
CA TYR A 273 -15.58 0.83 -5.36
C TYR A 273 -16.50 1.86 -4.70
N ASP A 274 -17.25 2.64 -5.49
CA ASP A 274 -18.09 3.73 -4.98
C ASP A 274 -19.27 3.22 -4.14
N GLU A 275 -19.84 2.07 -4.52
CA GLU A 275 -20.92 1.43 -3.76
C GLU A 275 -20.45 1.03 -2.36
N LYS A 276 -19.28 0.38 -2.28
CA LYS A 276 -18.70 -0.01 -0.98
C LYS A 276 -18.25 1.21 -0.18
N LYS A 277 -17.73 2.26 -0.82
CA LYS A 277 -17.36 3.50 -0.13
C LYS A 277 -18.56 4.12 0.59
N ALA A 278 -19.70 4.21 -0.08
CA ALA A 278 -20.92 4.74 0.52
C ALA A 278 -21.49 3.80 1.59
N ALA A 279 -21.56 2.49 1.29
CA ALA A 279 -22.17 1.50 2.18
C ALA A 279 -21.37 1.26 3.48
N PHE A 280 -20.05 1.43 3.44
CA PHE A 280 -19.17 1.13 4.58
C PHE A 280 -18.75 2.36 5.38
N ALA A 281 -19.10 3.56 4.92
CA ALA A 281 -18.92 4.76 5.72
C ALA A 281 -19.65 4.62 7.07
N PRO A 282 -19.09 5.13 8.18
CA PRO A 282 -17.89 5.97 8.27
C PRO A 282 -16.56 5.19 8.40
N PHE A 283 -16.57 3.88 8.17
CA PHE A 283 -15.42 2.98 8.33
C PHE A 283 -14.98 2.71 9.78
N ASP A 284 -15.92 2.81 10.72
CA ASP A 284 -15.72 2.61 12.17
C ASP A 284 -15.93 1.16 12.63
N ARG A 285 -16.43 0.29 11.75
CA ARG A 285 -16.74 -1.11 12.07
C ARG A 285 -16.52 -2.04 10.88
N ILE A 286 -16.37 -3.34 11.16
CA ILE A 286 -16.48 -4.37 10.13
C ILE A 286 -17.95 -4.45 9.68
N VAL A 287 -18.17 -4.41 8.38
CA VAL A 287 -19.49 -4.48 7.74
C VAL A 287 -19.66 -5.77 6.96
N ALA A 288 -18.61 -6.22 6.26
CA ALA A 288 -18.62 -7.43 5.46
C ALA A 288 -17.35 -8.25 5.73
N PRO A 289 -17.36 -9.14 6.74
CA PRO A 289 -16.23 -10.00 7.06
C PRO A 289 -15.77 -10.84 5.87
N GLN A 290 -14.45 -11.01 5.72
CA GLN A 290 -13.77 -11.76 4.66
C GLN A 290 -12.82 -12.80 5.30
N PRO A 291 -13.34 -13.84 5.96
CA PRO A 291 -12.51 -14.86 6.62
C PRO A 291 -11.54 -15.54 5.66
N ASP A 292 -11.97 -15.84 4.43
CA ASP A 292 -11.13 -16.47 3.40
C ASP A 292 -9.95 -15.56 2.99
N MET A 293 -10.21 -14.25 2.87
CA MET A 293 -9.13 -13.26 2.61
C MET A 293 -8.10 -13.28 3.74
N HIS A 294 -8.54 -13.42 5.00
CA HIS A 294 -7.62 -13.50 6.13
C HIS A 294 -6.80 -14.78 6.04
N ASP A 295 -7.43 -15.93 5.80
CA ASP A 295 -6.73 -17.22 5.65
C ASP A 295 -5.67 -17.18 4.54
N ASP A 296 -5.98 -16.52 3.43
CA ASP A 296 -5.04 -16.34 2.32
C ASP A 296 -3.88 -15.41 2.68
N VAL A 297 -4.13 -14.33 3.40
CA VAL A 297 -3.06 -13.46 3.91
C VAL A 297 -2.15 -14.25 4.86
N LEU A 298 -2.70 -15.05 5.77
CA LEU A 298 -1.91 -15.85 6.70
C LEU A 298 -1.07 -16.91 5.97
N ALA A 299 -1.58 -17.50 4.89
CA ALA A 299 -0.80 -18.41 4.06
C ALA A 299 0.31 -17.70 3.28
N LEU A 300 0.05 -16.51 2.73
CA LEU A 300 1.08 -15.70 2.10
C LEU A 300 2.19 -15.34 3.10
N LEU A 301 1.83 -14.97 4.33
CA LEU A 301 2.80 -14.63 5.38
C LEU A 301 3.64 -15.85 5.81
N ARG A 302 3.05 -17.05 5.88
CA ARG A 302 3.79 -18.31 6.08
C ARG A 302 4.77 -18.58 4.94
N ALA A 303 4.30 -18.52 3.69
CA ALA A 303 5.14 -18.76 2.53
C ALA A 303 6.28 -17.74 2.44
N ALA A 304 6.03 -16.48 2.81
CA ALA A 304 7.07 -15.44 2.90
C ALA A 304 8.10 -15.75 3.99
N ALA A 305 7.66 -16.25 5.16
CA ALA A 305 8.57 -16.68 6.22
C ALA A 305 9.45 -17.87 5.79
N GLU A 306 8.86 -18.87 5.13
CA GLU A 306 9.56 -20.05 4.60
C GLU A 306 10.54 -19.68 3.49
N HIS A 307 10.18 -18.71 2.64
CA HIS A 307 11.07 -18.13 1.63
C HIS A 307 12.16 -17.23 2.27
N GLY A 308 12.04 -16.96 3.57
CA GLY A 308 12.96 -16.14 4.34
C GLY A 308 12.89 -14.65 4.01
N CYS A 309 11.75 -14.12 3.55
CA CYS A 309 11.62 -12.71 3.19
C CYS A 309 12.01 -11.76 4.34
N ASP A 310 12.69 -10.67 3.99
CA ASP A 310 13.12 -9.62 4.93
C ASP A 310 11.96 -8.73 5.38
N ASP A 311 10.95 -8.55 4.51
CA ASP A 311 9.75 -7.77 4.79
C ASP A 311 8.50 -8.39 4.12
N ALA A 312 7.37 -8.33 4.81
CA ALA A 312 6.04 -8.62 4.29
C ALA A 312 5.11 -7.43 4.54
N PHE A 313 4.79 -6.68 3.49
CA PHE A 313 3.90 -5.52 3.55
C PHE A 313 2.46 -5.97 3.31
N VAL A 314 1.55 -5.70 4.24
CA VAL A 314 0.11 -5.93 4.07
C VAL A 314 -0.63 -4.62 4.27
N VAL A 315 -1.10 -4.04 3.18
CA VAL A 315 -1.75 -2.73 3.16
C VAL A 315 -3.25 -2.90 2.95
N VAL A 316 -4.05 -2.44 3.90
CA VAL A 316 -5.49 -2.67 3.96
C VAL A 316 -6.28 -1.42 3.59
N ASN A 317 -7.25 -1.57 2.70
CA ASN A 317 -8.22 -0.53 2.37
C ASN A 317 -9.52 -0.75 3.14
N ASN A 318 -10.19 0.33 3.56
CA ASN A 318 -11.47 0.24 4.28
C ASN A 318 -12.53 -0.55 3.50
N LYS A 319 -12.47 -0.54 2.16
CA LYS A 319 -13.45 -1.22 1.30
C LYS A 319 -13.29 -2.74 1.29
N ALA A 320 -12.22 -3.29 1.86
CA ALA A 320 -12.05 -4.73 1.99
C ALA A 320 -13.17 -5.33 2.85
N GLU A 321 -13.42 -4.76 4.04
CA GLU A 321 -14.36 -5.34 5.01
C GLU A 321 -15.20 -4.34 5.81
N GLY A 322 -14.93 -3.03 5.67
CA GLY A 322 -15.61 -1.97 6.40
C GLY A 322 -14.67 -1.07 7.19
N SER A 323 -13.58 -1.59 7.75
CA SER A 323 -12.63 -0.79 8.55
C SER A 323 -11.23 -1.37 8.48
N ALA A 324 -10.31 -0.66 7.84
CA ALA A 324 -8.93 -1.10 7.66
C ALA A 324 -8.18 -1.31 8.99
N PRO A 325 -8.30 -0.43 10.01
CA PRO A 325 -7.64 -0.65 11.30
C PRO A 325 -8.15 -1.91 12.02
N LEU A 326 -9.45 -2.19 11.98
CA LEU A 326 -10.01 -3.40 12.58
C LEU A 326 -9.56 -4.67 11.85
N THR A 327 -9.50 -4.63 10.51
CA THR A 327 -8.92 -5.73 9.71
C THR A 327 -7.44 -5.93 10.04
N VAL A 328 -6.64 -4.85 10.18
CA VAL A 328 -5.23 -4.94 10.61
C VAL A 328 -5.12 -5.59 11.99
N ARG A 329 -5.92 -5.17 12.97
CA ARG A 329 -5.94 -5.79 14.31
C ARG A 329 -6.24 -7.29 14.23
N ALA A 330 -7.25 -7.68 13.44
CA ALA A 330 -7.62 -9.08 13.27
C ALA A 330 -6.49 -9.92 12.65
N LEU A 331 -5.90 -9.45 11.56
CA LEU A 331 -4.77 -10.10 10.88
C LEU A 331 -3.53 -10.18 11.77
N ALA A 332 -3.21 -9.09 12.48
CA ALA A 332 -2.07 -9.06 13.39
C ALA A 332 -2.23 -10.02 14.56
N ALA A 333 -3.43 -10.08 15.17
CA ALA A 333 -3.72 -11.02 16.25
C ALA A 333 -3.58 -12.47 15.79
N ARG A 334 -4.05 -12.80 14.57
CA ARG A 334 -3.86 -14.12 13.97
C ARG A 334 -2.39 -14.42 13.69
N ALA A 335 -1.68 -13.50 13.04
CA ALA A 335 -0.27 -13.67 12.71
C ALA A 335 0.60 -13.82 13.98
N ALA A 336 0.34 -13.05 15.03
CA ALA A 336 1.04 -13.18 16.31
C ALA A 336 0.81 -14.54 16.99
N ARG A 337 -0.36 -15.16 16.81
CA ARG A 337 -0.64 -16.52 17.32
C ARG A 337 -0.04 -17.61 16.45
N GLU A 338 -0.12 -17.46 15.13
CA GLU A 338 0.22 -18.53 14.16
C GLU A 338 1.69 -18.51 13.72
N LEU A 339 2.35 -17.34 13.79
CA LEU A 339 3.71 -17.10 13.28
C LEU A 339 4.64 -16.48 14.32
N GLY A 340 4.10 -15.99 15.44
CA GLY A 340 4.91 -15.42 16.52
C GLY A 340 5.73 -16.47 17.25
N SER A 341 6.87 -16.07 17.80
CA SER A 341 7.58 -16.90 18.78
C SER A 341 6.74 -17.03 20.05
N ALA A 342 6.78 -18.22 20.66
CA ALA A 342 6.11 -18.52 21.93
C ALA A 342 6.62 -17.65 23.09
#